data_AF-A0A428PWL0-F1
#
_entry.id   AF-A0A428PWL0-F1
#
_cell.length_a   1.000
_cell.length_b   1.000
_cell.length_c   1.000
_cell.angle_alpha   90.00
_cell.angle_beta   90.00
_cell.angle_gamma   90.00
#
_symmetry.space_group_name_H-M   'P 1'
#
loop_
_entity.id
_entity.type
_entity.pdbx_description
1 polymer ?
#
loop_
_entity_poly.entity_id
_entity_poly.type
_entity_poly.pdbx_seq_one_letter_code
_entity_poly.pdbx_strand_id
1 'polypeptide(L)'
;MNDDVDEDEHEARRSKPEEVTVHLITCFLQHALNLCLLQHSADETANAEVRPRIERRMTNTRVAGEILVTAEDDGGICRMRRLKHGWGMEHPYLALLEAKRAFKDIHFDERTESYHPIVSNENLAQYLGEAVITWKENQKLLHHNVFLIAATNTFMRFVHFRFGRDYLEYLDATNERSQMGIINNEENEAFAYIQSSKWFNLQSSDRRRIALCHILALLRWHDTRDSLRNQADDYSTEDDSDHNCDHAVESEEGDDQRCDNDFMDTKILGDETQVH
;
A
#
# COMPACT_ATOMS: atom_id res chain seq x y z
N MET A 1 17.30 -20.31 27.00
CA MET A 1 16.45 -21.50 26.81
C MET A 1 16.31 -21.62 25.30
N ASN A 2 16.92 -22.64 24.71
CA ASN A 2 16.80 -22.92 23.27
C ASN A 2 15.34 -23.29 22.99
N ASP A 3 14.61 -22.40 22.32
CA ASP A 3 13.44 -22.80 21.53
C ASP A 3 14.00 -23.38 20.22
N ASP A 4 14.55 -24.60 20.32
CA ASP A 4 14.74 -25.44 19.14
C ASP A 4 13.33 -25.77 18.65
N VAL A 5 12.85 -25.02 17.67
CA VAL A 5 11.60 -25.31 16.98
C VAL A 5 11.72 -26.73 16.45
N ASP A 6 10.88 -27.61 16.98
CA ASP A 6 10.86 -29.03 16.62
C ASP A 6 10.82 -29.17 15.09
N GLU A 7 11.61 -30.09 14.53
CA GLU A 7 11.70 -30.32 13.08
C GLU A 7 10.30 -30.65 12.51
N ASP A 8 9.45 -31.27 13.33
CA ASP A 8 8.04 -31.53 13.07
C ASP A 8 7.19 -30.25 12.97
N GLU A 9 7.47 -29.22 13.78
CA GLU A 9 6.82 -27.92 13.66
C GLU A 9 7.26 -27.19 12.39
N HIS A 10 8.52 -27.32 11.98
CA HIS A 10 9.01 -26.79 10.71
C HIS A 10 8.35 -27.50 9.50
N GLU A 11 8.20 -28.83 9.54
CA GLU A 11 7.48 -29.61 8.53
C GLU A 11 6.00 -29.21 8.44
N ALA A 12 5.32 -29.09 9.58
CA ALA A 12 3.93 -28.65 9.68
C ALA A 12 3.73 -27.21 9.17
N ARG A 13 4.74 -26.35 9.33
CA ARG A 13 4.75 -24.97 8.81
C ARG A 13 4.90 -24.96 7.28
N ARG A 14 5.74 -25.83 6.70
CA ARG A 14 6.03 -25.92 5.25
C ARG A 14 4.87 -26.43 4.41
N SER A 15 3.95 -27.19 5.00
CA SER A 15 2.84 -27.83 4.28
C SER A 15 1.54 -27.02 4.24
N LYS A 16 1.47 -25.86 4.92
CA LYS A 16 0.23 -25.08 4.98
C LYS A 16 -0.16 -24.52 3.60
N PRO A 17 -1.44 -24.70 3.20
CA PRO A 17 -1.98 -24.06 2.01
C PRO A 17 -1.91 -22.52 2.09
N GLU A 18 -1.86 -21.90 0.93
CA GLU A 18 -1.83 -20.43 0.80
C GLU A 18 -3.11 -19.80 1.36
N GLU A 19 -4.25 -20.46 1.15
CA GLU A 19 -5.56 -20.02 1.62
C GLU A 19 -5.63 -19.89 3.15
N VAL A 20 -4.86 -20.71 3.88
CA VAL A 20 -4.75 -20.61 5.34
C VAL A 20 -3.98 -19.35 5.73
N THR A 21 -2.95 -18.99 4.96
CA THR A 21 -2.21 -17.74 5.13
C THR A 21 -3.10 -16.55 4.82
N VAL A 22 -3.79 -16.55 3.68
CA VAL A 22 -4.75 -15.50 3.29
C VAL A 22 -5.80 -15.31 4.38
N HIS A 23 -6.37 -16.40 4.90
CA HIS A 23 -7.37 -16.36 5.96
C HIS A 23 -6.80 -15.77 7.27
N LEU A 24 -5.59 -16.17 7.67
CA LEU A 24 -4.94 -15.60 8.85
C LEU A 24 -4.75 -14.09 8.73
N ILE A 25 -4.22 -13.62 7.59
CA ILE A 25 -3.99 -12.19 7.36
C ILE A 25 -5.32 -11.44 7.29
N THR A 26 -6.31 -11.99 6.62
CA THR A 26 -7.66 -11.40 6.56
C THR A 26 -8.25 -11.25 7.96
N CYS A 27 -8.18 -12.28 8.81
CA CYS A 27 -8.64 -12.21 10.20
C CYS A 27 -7.87 -11.16 11.01
N PHE A 28 -6.55 -11.06 10.83
CA PHE A 28 -5.74 -10.04 11.48
C PHE A 28 -6.15 -8.62 11.04
N LEU A 29 -6.35 -8.40 9.75
CA LEU A 29 -6.82 -7.12 9.20
C LEU A 29 -8.25 -6.80 9.66
N GLN A 30 -9.15 -7.79 9.72
CA GLN A 30 -10.51 -7.62 10.25
C GLN A 30 -10.48 -7.17 11.71
N HIS A 31 -9.64 -7.79 12.53
CA HIS A 31 -9.49 -7.39 13.91
C HIS A 31 -8.98 -5.94 14.01
N ALA A 32 -7.94 -5.61 13.24
CA ALA A 32 -7.35 -4.28 13.21
C ALA A 32 -8.35 -3.19 12.77
N LEU A 33 -8.98 -3.39 11.61
CA LEU A 33 -9.74 -2.37 10.90
C LEU A 33 -11.20 -2.28 11.34
N ASN A 34 -11.84 -3.41 11.65
CA ASN A 34 -13.27 -3.44 11.96
C ASN A 34 -13.54 -3.40 13.47
N LEU A 35 -12.62 -3.90 14.30
CA LEU A 35 -12.84 -4.04 15.75
C LEU A 35 -12.02 -3.06 16.59
N CYS A 36 -10.79 -2.74 16.18
CA CYS A 36 -9.91 -1.87 16.96
C CYS A 36 -9.90 -0.42 16.48
N LEU A 37 -10.06 -0.18 15.18
CA LEU A 37 -9.97 1.16 14.60
C LEU A 37 -11.31 1.89 14.69
N LEU A 38 -11.32 3.01 15.41
CA LEU A 38 -12.45 3.94 15.41
C LEU A 38 -12.37 4.85 14.18
N GLN A 39 -13.20 4.56 13.19
CA GLN A 39 -13.27 5.30 11.94
C GLN A 39 -14.39 6.34 12.03
N HIS A 40 -14.17 7.41 12.80
CA HIS A 40 -15.10 8.54 12.85
C HIS A 40 -14.85 9.44 11.65
N SER A 41 -15.84 9.62 10.78
CA SER A 41 -15.82 10.76 9.87
C SER A 41 -16.21 12.01 10.67
N ALA A 42 -15.40 13.06 10.59
CA ALA A 42 -15.77 14.38 11.11
C ALA A 42 -16.97 14.97 10.35
N ASP A 43 -17.24 14.44 9.17
CA ASP A 43 -18.35 14.81 8.30
C ASP A 43 -19.37 13.65 8.27
N GLU A 44 -20.56 13.86 8.83
CA GLU A 44 -21.65 12.88 8.85
C GLU A 44 -22.09 12.46 7.43
N THR A 45 -21.68 13.20 6.39
CA THR A 45 -21.90 12.85 4.98
C THR A 45 -20.85 11.90 4.41
N ALA A 46 -19.63 11.87 4.99
CA ALA A 46 -18.54 10.98 4.61
C ALA A 46 -18.72 9.59 5.25
N ASN A 47 -19.74 8.90 4.76
CA ASN A 47 -20.13 7.55 5.11
C ASN A 47 -19.11 6.49 4.64
N ALA A 48 -17.81 6.67 4.85
CA ALA A 48 -16.75 5.79 4.35
C ALA A 48 -16.06 5.02 5.48
N GLU A 49 -15.69 3.77 5.20
CA GLU A 49 -14.92 2.91 6.10
C GLU A 49 -13.85 2.16 5.30
N VAL A 50 -12.64 2.14 5.84
CA VAL A 50 -11.58 1.22 5.44
C VAL A 50 -11.90 -0.17 5.97
N ARG A 51 -11.86 -1.17 5.09
CA ARG A 51 -12.14 -2.56 5.45
C ARG A 51 -11.15 -3.52 4.80
N PRO A 52 -10.96 -4.72 5.36
CA PRO A 52 -10.34 -5.82 4.65
C PRO A 52 -11.18 -6.20 3.43
N ARG A 53 -10.54 -6.37 2.29
CA ARG A 53 -11.11 -6.91 1.06
C ARG A 53 -10.78 -8.40 1.00
N ILE A 54 -11.81 -9.24 0.93
CA ILE A 54 -11.68 -10.70 0.84
C ILE A 54 -11.74 -11.14 -0.62
N GLU A 55 -12.45 -10.37 -1.45
CA GLU A 55 -12.61 -10.64 -2.86
C GLU A 55 -11.28 -10.50 -3.59
N ARG A 56 -10.80 -11.57 -4.22
CA ARG A 56 -9.71 -11.53 -5.20
C ARG A 56 -10.08 -10.63 -6.37
N ARG A 57 -9.12 -9.89 -6.89
CA ARG A 57 -9.33 -9.07 -8.10
C ARG A 57 -8.31 -9.40 -9.17
N MET A 58 -8.83 -9.86 -10.29
CA MET A 58 -8.08 -10.01 -11.52
C MET A 58 -8.00 -8.67 -12.25
N THR A 59 -6.78 -8.27 -12.61
CA THR A 59 -6.49 -7.09 -13.42
C THR A 59 -5.77 -7.52 -14.68
N ASN A 60 -6.19 -6.96 -15.82
CA ASN A 60 -5.62 -7.26 -17.13
C ASN A 60 -5.13 -5.96 -17.76
N THR A 61 -3.92 -5.97 -18.31
CA THR A 61 -3.34 -4.80 -18.98
C THR A 61 -2.60 -5.22 -20.24
N ARG A 62 -2.29 -4.26 -21.11
CA ARG A 62 -1.39 -4.46 -22.25
C ARG A 62 -0.04 -3.82 -21.97
N VAL A 63 1.05 -4.57 -22.12
CA VAL A 63 2.42 -4.04 -22.12
C VAL A 63 2.88 -3.88 -23.57
N ALA A 64 3.57 -2.78 -23.86
CA ALA A 64 4.00 -2.42 -25.22
C ALA A 64 2.84 -2.41 -26.25
N GLY A 65 1.60 -2.12 -25.81
CA GLY A 65 0.38 -2.16 -26.63
C GLY A 65 -0.06 -3.55 -27.13
N GLU A 66 0.77 -4.58 -26.98
CA GLU A 66 0.62 -5.86 -27.67
C GLU A 66 0.43 -7.05 -26.71
N ILE A 67 1.20 -7.08 -25.62
CA ILE A 67 1.27 -8.24 -24.73
C ILE A 67 0.20 -8.10 -23.66
N LEU A 68 -0.83 -8.95 -23.72
CA LEU A 68 -1.83 -9.05 -22.66
C LEU A 68 -1.20 -9.75 -21.45
N VAL A 69 -1.18 -9.05 -20.31
CA VAL A 69 -0.69 -9.58 -19.04
C VAL A 69 -1.82 -9.52 -18.02
N THR A 70 -1.92 -10.56 -17.20
CA THR A 70 -2.92 -10.72 -16.15
C THR A 70 -2.24 -10.88 -14.81
N ALA A 71 -2.80 -10.24 -13.78
CA ALA A 71 -2.46 -10.45 -12.38
C ALA A 71 -3.75 -10.63 -11.57
N GLU A 72 -3.70 -11.42 -10.52
CA GLU A 72 -4.78 -11.60 -9.56
C GLU A 72 -4.21 -11.50 -8.16
N ASP A 73 -4.81 -10.66 -7.32
CA ASP A 73 -4.44 -10.53 -5.91
C ASP A 73 -5.27 -11.46 -5.00
N ASP A 74 -4.78 -11.66 -3.76
CA ASP A 74 -5.46 -12.43 -2.71
C ASP A 74 -6.41 -11.59 -1.83
N GLY A 75 -6.79 -10.39 -2.28
CA GLY A 75 -7.59 -9.43 -1.52
C GLY A 75 -6.78 -8.21 -1.08
N GLY A 76 -6.98 -7.75 0.16
CA GLY A 76 -6.18 -6.66 0.74
C GLY A 76 -6.98 -5.70 1.61
N ILE A 77 -6.76 -4.40 1.44
CA ILE A 77 -7.44 -3.33 2.15
C ILE A 77 -8.14 -2.43 1.13
N CYS A 78 -9.41 -2.12 1.36
CA CYS A 78 -10.22 -1.25 0.52
C CYS A 78 -10.91 -0.15 1.32
N ARG A 79 -11.34 0.91 0.62
CA ARG A 79 -12.31 1.89 1.12
C ARG A 79 -13.69 1.52 0.61
N MET A 80 -14.62 1.42 1.55
CA MET A 80 -16.04 1.17 1.32
C MET A 80 -16.81 2.43 1.64
N ARG A 81 -17.84 2.74 0.86
CA ARG A 81 -18.77 3.83 1.11
C ARG A 81 -20.15 3.26 1.39
N ARG A 82 -20.81 3.75 2.43
CA ARG A 82 -22.19 3.40 2.76
C ARG A 82 -23.10 4.04 1.74
N LEU A 83 -23.91 3.20 1.13
CA LEU A 83 -24.95 3.55 0.19
C LEU A 83 -26.31 3.34 0.87
N LYS A 84 -27.38 3.82 0.24
CA LYS A 84 -28.76 3.69 0.74
C LYS A 84 -29.15 2.24 1.10
N HIS A 85 -28.58 1.26 0.40
CA HIS A 85 -28.94 -0.16 0.52
C HIS A 85 -27.75 -1.09 0.83
N GLY A 86 -26.67 -0.56 1.41
CA GLY A 86 -25.52 -1.39 1.80
C GLY A 86 -24.19 -0.67 1.70
N TRP A 87 -23.15 -1.42 1.36
CA TRP A 87 -21.79 -0.90 1.18
C TRP A 87 -21.38 -1.06 -0.28
N GLY A 88 -20.80 -0.02 -0.86
CA GLY A 88 -20.15 -0.04 -2.17
C GLY A 88 -18.65 0.14 -2.02
N MET A 89 -17.87 -0.55 -2.84
CA MET A 89 -16.41 -0.40 -2.86
C MET A 89 -16.03 0.85 -3.64
N GLU A 90 -15.48 1.85 -2.95
CA GLU A 90 -15.06 3.11 -3.55
C GLU A 90 -13.61 3.04 -4.03
N HIS A 91 -12.73 2.45 -3.21
CA HIS A 91 -11.32 2.26 -3.57
C HIS A 91 -10.86 0.82 -3.24
N PRO A 92 -10.70 -0.07 -4.23
CA PRO A 92 -10.31 -1.47 -4.01
C PRO A 92 -8.85 -1.70 -3.55
N TYR A 93 -7.98 -0.69 -3.65
CA TYR A 93 -6.53 -0.85 -3.70
C TYR A 93 -5.80 0.05 -2.70
N LEU A 94 -6.32 0.21 -1.47
CA LEU A 94 -5.54 0.89 -0.41
C LEU A 94 -4.29 0.08 -0.07
N ALA A 95 -4.41 -1.24 -0.07
CA ALA A 95 -3.31 -2.19 -0.11
C ALA A 95 -3.74 -3.48 -0.83
N LEU A 96 -2.85 -4.09 -1.60
CA LEU A 96 -3.00 -5.44 -2.12
C LEU A 96 -2.57 -6.45 -1.06
N LEU A 97 -3.16 -7.64 -1.04
CA LEU A 97 -2.64 -8.80 -0.30
C LEU A 97 -2.13 -9.79 -1.33
N GLU A 98 -0.90 -10.26 -1.13
CA GLU A 98 -0.35 -11.39 -1.87
C GLU A 98 0.21 -12.39 -0.87
N ALA A 99 -0.44 -13.55 -0.78
CA ALA A 99 0.04 -14.63 0.05
C ALA A 99 0.85 -15.61 -0.79
N LYS A 100 1.83 -16.23 -0.14
CA LYS A 100 2.56 -17.36 -0.70
C LYS A 100 2.43 -18.54 0.21
N ARG A 101 2.36 -19.72 -0.42
CA ARG A 101 2.63 -21.00 0.27
C ARG A 101 3.87 -20.84 1.16
N ALA A 102 3.83 -21.52 2.30
CA ALA A 102 4.91 -21.46 3.26
C ALA A 102 6.26 -21.70 2.56
N PHE A 103 7.18 -20.75 2.69
CA PHE A 103 8.50 -20.89 2.10
C PHE A 103 9.15 -22.19 2.61
N LYS A 104 9.75 -22.94 1.69
CA LYS A 104 10.62 -24.07 2.06
C LYS A 104 11.83 -23.57 2.85
N ASP A 105 12.19 -22.31 2.67
CA ASP A 105 13.39 -21.67 3.19
C ASP A 105 13.02 -20.56 4.18
N ILE A 106 12.88 -20.93 5.46
CA ILE A 106 12.85 -20.00 6.59
C ILE A 106 14.26 -19.97 7.18
N HIS A 107 14.90 -18.81 7.20
CA HIS A 107 16.25 -18.61 7.70
C HIS A 107 16.24 -18.10 9.14
N PHE A 108 17.07 -18.65 10.01
CA PHE A 108 17.30 -18.09 11.34
C PHE A 108 18.43 -17.05 11.27
N ASP A 109 18.12 -15.79 11.53
CA ASP A 109 19.13 -14.74 11.65
C ASP A 109 19.69 -14.71 13.07
N GLU A 110 20.93 -15.22 13.23
CA GLU A 110 21.65 -15.27 14.52
C GLU A 110 21.79 -13.89 15.17
N ARG A 111 21.87 -12.81 14.40
CA ARG A 111 22.02 -11.45 14.95
C ARG A 111 20.73 -10.94 15.57
N THR A 112 19.59 -11.32 15.00
CA THR A 112 18.27 -10.88 15.48
C THR A 112 17.55 -11.96 16.28
N GLU A 113 18.20 -13.11 16.48
CA GLU A 113 17.68 -14.32 17.12
C GLU A 113 16.25 -14.64 16.66
N SER A 114 16.01 -14.53 15.35
CA SER A 114 14.65 -14.69 14.81
C SER A 114 14.62 -15.29 13.41
N TYR A 115 13.57 -16.05 13.16
CA TYR A 115 13.27 -16.66 11.87
C TYR A 115 12.68 -15.65 10.90
N HIS A 116 13.14 -15.66 9.65
CA HIS A 116 12.64 -14.84 8.56
C HIS A 116 12.43 -15.67 7.29
N PRO A 117 11.31 -15.47 6.57
CA PRO A 117 11.16 -16.05 5.24
C PRO A 117 12.18 -15.49 4.25
N ILE A 118 12.80 -16.37 3.46
CA ILE A 118 13.63 -15.96 2.31
C ILE A 118 12.71 -15.73 1.11
N VAL A 119 12.73 -14.52 0.56
CA VAL A 119 12.00 -14.17 -0.66
C VAL A 119 12.87 -14.51 -1.86
N SER A 120 12.38 -15.41 -2.71
CA SER A 120 13.05 -15.70 -3.99
C SER A 120 12.81 -14.58 -5.01
N ASN A 121 13.69 -14.47 -6.02
CA ASN A 121 13.55 -13.48 -7.08
C ASN A 121 12.22 -13.64 -7.84
N GLU A 122 11.73 -14.87 -7.98
CA GLU A 122 10.45 -15.17 -8.63
C GLU A 122 9.28 -14.56 -7.84
N ASN A 123 9.29 -14.65 -6.50
CA ASN A 123 8.24 -14.06 -5.68
C ASN A 123 8.30 -12.54 -5.69
N LEU A 124 9.51 -11.95 -5.68
CA LEU A 124 9.67 -10.52 -5.82
C LEU A 124 9.18 -10.02 -7.18
N ALA A 125 9.51 -10.74 -8.25
CA ALA A 125 9.03 -10.45 -9.61
C ALA A 125 7.50 -10.54 -9.69
N GLN A 126 6.89 -11.51 -9.00
CA GLN A 126 5.43 -11.61 -8.93
C GLN A 126 4.81 -10.40 -8.20
N TYR A 127 5.32 -10.01 -7.03
CA TYR A 127 4.84 -8.82 -6.32
C TYR A 127 4.95 -7.55 -7.17
N LEU A 128 6.07 -7.39 -7.88
CA LEU A 128 6.27 -6.27 -8.80
C LEU A 128 5.29 -6.33 -9.97
N GLY A 129 5.10 -7.51 -10.59
CA GLY A 129 4.18 -7.70 -11.70
C GLY A 129 2.74 -7.33 -11.33
N GLU A 130 2.24 -7.83 -10.21
CA GLU A 130 0.92 -7.47 -9.67
C GLU A 130 0.80 -5.97 -9.40
N ALA A 131 1.82 -5.37 -8.79
CA ALA A 131 1.82 -3.94 -8.52
C ALA A 131 1.80 -3.11 -9.81
N VAL A 132 2.62 -3.47 -10.81
CA VAL A 132 2.70 -2.78 -12.11
C VAL A 132 1.37 -2.87 -12.86
N ILE A 133 0.80 -4.06 -12.96
CA ILE A 133 -0.44 -4.30 -13.71
C ILE A 133 -1.61 -3.58 -13.04
N THR A 134 -1.70 -3.66 -11.71
CA THR A 134 -2.74 -2.97 -10.95
C THR A 134 -2.60 -1.46 -11.04
N TRP A 135 -1.37 -0.95 -10.91
CA TRP A 135 -1.06 0.47 -11.05
C TRP A 135 -1.47 1.01 -12.41
N LYS A 136 -1.02 0.37 -13.49
CA LYS A 136 -1.25 0.81 -14.86
C LYS A 136 -2.74 0.96 -15.19
N GLU A 137 -3.57 0.01 -14.79
CA GLU A 137 -5.02 0.07 -15.05
C GLU A 137 -5.77 1.03 -14.12
N ASN A 138 -5.17 1.41 -12.98
CA ASN A 138 -5.85 2.17 -11.94
C ASN A 138 -5.08 3.44 -11.51
N GLN A 139 -4.36 4.08 -12.44
CA GLN A 139 -3.53 5.26 -12.17
C GLN A 139 -4.30 6.43 -11.53
N LYS A 140 -5.58 6.61 -11.86
CA LYS A 140 -6.41 7.67 -11.23
C LYS A 140 -6.58 7.47 -9.72
N LEU A 141 -6.66 6.22 -9.29
CA LEU A 141 -6.81 5.85 -7.89
C LEU A 141 -5.44 5.80 -7.18
N LEU A 142 -4.46 5.15 -7.83
CA LEU A 142 -3.17 4.78 -7.24
C LEU A 142 -2.08 5.85 -7.43
N HIS A 143 -2.25 6.76 -8.38
CA HIS A 143 -1.27 7.77 -8.79
C HIS A 143 0.04 7.12 -9.18
N HIS A 144 1.06 7.23 -8.34
CA HIS A 144 2.37 6.62 -8.52
C HIS A 144 2.67 5.52 -7.50
N ASN A 145 1.67 5.05 -6.73
CA ASN A 145 1.93 4.28 -5.51
C ASN A 145 1.05 3.05 -5.42
N VAL A 146 1.68 1.92 -5.08
CA VAL A 146 0.98 0.69 -4.73
C VAL A 146 1.55 0.15 -3.43
N PHE A 147 0.68 -0.12 -2.47
CA PHE A 147 1.04 -0.86 -1.26
C PHE A 147 0.63 -2.31 -1.43
N LEU A 148 1.52 -3.21 -1.03
CA LEU A 148 1.32 -4.65 -1.06
C LEU A 148 1.68 -5.23 0.31
N ILE A 149 0.81 -6.06 0.84
CA ILE A 149 1.01 -6.86 2.04
C ILE A 149 1.44 -8.24 1.54
N ALA A 150 2.72 -8.55 1.66
CA ALA A 150 3.22 -9.88 1.32
C ALA A 150 3.13 -10.76 2.57
N ALA A 151 2.59 -11.97 2.41
CA ALA A 151 2.37 -12.88 3.53
C ALA A 151 2.82 -14.30 3.22
N THR A 152 3.28 -15.00 4.24
CA THR A 152 3.64 -16.42 4.15
C THR A 152 3.51 -17.07 5.52
N ASN A 153 2.72 -18.12 5.63
CA ASN A 153 2.46 -18.80 6.90
C ASN A 153 1.99 -17.81 7.99
N THR A 154 2.79 -17.53 9.02
CA THR A 154 2.48 -16.56 10.08
C THR A 154 3.23 -15.24 9.93
N PHE A 155 3.99 -15.07 8.86
CA PHE A 155 4.78 -13.88 8.60
C PHE A 155 4.06 -12.94 7.65
N MET A 156 4.19 -11.63 7.90
CA MET A 156 3.75 -10.60 6.98
C MET A 156 4.80 -9.50 6.84
N ARG A 157 4.85 -8.85 5.69
CA ARG A 157 5.64 -7.63 5.45
C ARG A 157 4.85 -6.67 4.58
N PHE A 158 5.22 -5.40 4.62
CA PHE A 158 4.63 -4.36 3.79
C PHE A 158 5.65 -3.95 2.74
N VAL A 159 5.18 -3.81 1.51
CA VAL A 159 5.97 -3.39 0.36
C VAL A 159 5.27 -2.19 -0.27
N HIS A 160 6.02 -1.12 -0.50
CA HIS A 160 5.56 0.07 -1.17
C HIS A 160 6.32 0.19 -2.49
N PHE A 161 5.56 0.12 -3.57
CA PHE A 161 6.03 0.38 -4.92
C PHE A 161 5.72 1.83 -5.28
N ARG A 162 6.74 2.57 -5.71
CA ARG A 162 6.59 3.90 -6.31
C ARG A 162 7.01 3.85 -7.77
N PHE A 163 6.13 4.25 -8.67
CA PHE A 163 6.39 4.28 -10.11
C PHE A 163 6.73 5.69 -10.53
N GLY A 164 7.87 5.86 -11.18
CA GLY A 164 8.29 7.15 -11.69
C GLY A 164 7.31 7.71 -12.73
N ARG A 165 7.35 9.02 -12.92
CA ARG A 165 6.38 9.73 -13.79
C ARG A 165 6.43 9.25 -15.26
N ASP A 166 7.59 8.80 -15.71
CA ASP A 166 7.83 8.36 -17.10
C ASP A 166 7.77 6.83 -17.24
N TYR A 167 7.48 6.12 -16.14
CA TYR A 167 7.43 4.65 -16.14
C TYR A 167 6.29 4.09 -17.02
N LEU A 168 5.16 4.81 -17.15
CA LEU A 168 4.09 4.36 -18.04
C LEU A 168 4.55 4.41 -19.50
N GLU A 169 5.21 5.49 -19.90
CA GLU A 169 5.75 5.64 -21.26
C GLU A 169 6.77 4.54 -21.55
N TYR A 170 7.62 4.22 -20.57
CA TYR A 170 8.55 3.09 -20.66
C TYR A 170 7.83 1.74 -20.87
N LEU A 171 6.73 1.48 -20.14
CA LEU A 171 5.95 0.25 -20.29
C LEU A 171 5.15 0.19 -21.61
N ASP A 172 4.76 1.33 -22.16
CA ASP A 172 4.00 1.42 -23.41
C ASP A 172 4.87 1.51 -24.67
N ALA A 173 6.18 1.69 -24.50
CA ALA A 173 7.12 1.66 -25.61
C ALA A 173 7.02 0.34 -26.39
N THR A 174 6.65 0.45 -27.67
CA THR A 174 6.39 -0.70 -28.56
C THR A 174 7.66 -1.35 -29.12
N ASN A 175 8.81 -0.73 -28.92
CA ASN A 175 10.08 -1.20 -29.44
C ASN A 175 11.24 -0.77 -28.54
N GLU A 176 12.32 -1.55 -28.60
CA GLU A 176 13.54 -1.35 -27.80
C GLU A 176 14.14 0.05 -27.99
N ARG A 177 14.10 0.61 -29.20
CA ARG A 177 14.68 1.93 -29.47
C ARG A 177 13.94 3.04 -28.72
N SER A 178 12.61 3.02 -28.74
CA SER A 178 11.78 3.95 -27.97
C SER A 178 12.02 3.78 -26.47
N GLN A 179 12.05 2.52 -26.00
CA GLN A 179 12.25 2.19 -24.60
C GLN A 179 13.63 2.68 -24.09
N MET A 180 14.70 2.43 -24.85
CA MET A 180 16.05 2.92 -24.54
C MET A 180 16.15 4.43 -24.63
N GLY A 181 15.39 5.08 -25.52
CA GLY A 181 15.32 6.54 -25.58
C GLY A 181 14.79 7.16 -24.29
N ILE A 182 13.83 6.49 -23.63
CA ILE A 182 13.25 6.93 -22.37
C ILE A 182 14.24 6.71 -21.22
N ILE A 183 14.87 5.54 -21.12
CA ILE A 183 15.83 5.22 -20.04
C ILE A 183 17.09 6.07 -20.13
N ASN A 184 17.60 6.34 -21.33
CA ASN A 184 18.87 7.06 -21.51
C ASN A 184 18.75 8.57 -21.27
N ASN A 185 17.54 9.10 -21.09
CA ASN A 185 17.35 10.49 -20.69
C ASN A 185 17.39 10.58 -19.15
N GLU A 186 18.43 11.21 -18.60
CA GLU A 186 18.60 11.35 -17.15
C GLU A 186 17.50 12.19 -16.48
N GLU A 187 16.73 12.98 -17.24
CA GLU A 187 15.58 13.71 -16.72
C GLU A 187 14.33 12.83 -16.55
N ASN A 188 14.32 11.64 -17.14
CA ASN A 188 13.17 10.74 -17.08
C ASN A 188 13.22 9.85 -15.83
N GLU A 189 12.09 9.74 -15.14
CA GLU A 189 11.90 8.82 -14.02
C GLU A 189 11.23 7.54 -14.54
N ALA A 190 12.00 6.74 -15.28
CA ALA A 190 11.53 5.51 -15.93
C ALA A 190 11.74 4.24 -15.07
N PHE A 191 11.64 4.36 -13.75
CA PHE A 191 11.96 3.30 -12.80
C PHE A 191 10.82 3.01 -11.82
N ALA A 192 10.77 1.77 -11.35
CA ALA A 192 10.02 1.40 -10.16
C ALA A 192 10.95 1.38 -8.94
N TYR A 193 10.52 2.03 -7.86
CA TYR A 193 11.21 2.04 -6.58
C TYR A 193 10.46 1.12 -5.61
N ILE A 194 11.21 0.30 -4.89
CA ILE A 194 10.65 -0.64 -3.92
C ILE A 194 11.20 -0.29 -2.54
N GLN A 195 10.30 -0.04 -1.60
CA GLN A 195 10.60 0.05 -0.18
C GLN A 195 9.87 -1.08 0.54
N SER A 196 10.54 -1.76 1.48
CA SER A 196 9.88 -2.84 2.21
C SER A 196 10.22 -2.86 3.69
N SER A 197 9.24 -3.23 4.51
CA SER A 197 9.47 -3.51 5.91
C SER A 197 10.21 -4.82 6.09
N LYS A 198 10.75 -5.02 7.31
CA LYS A 198 11.13 -6.36 7.78
C LYS A 198 9.90 -7.27 7.84
N TRP A 199 10.14 -8.58 7.91
CA TRP A 199 9.11 -9.57 8.19
C TRP A 199 8.66 -9.51 9.65
N PHE A 200 7.35 -9.61 9.87
CA PHE A 200 6.71 -9.63 11.17
C PHE A 200 6.06 -10.99 11.41
N ASN A 201 6.56 -11.76 12.38
CA ASN A 201 5.91 -12.99 12.81
C ASN A 201 4.68 -12.68 13.68
N LEU A 202 3.49 -12.92 13.16
CA LEU A 202 2.22 -12.65 13.84
C LEU A 202 1.97 -13.53 15.07
N GLN A 203 2.78 -14.56 15.32
CA GLN A 203 2.73 -15.30 16.59
C GLN A 203 3.29 -14.47 17.76
N SER A 204 4.22 -13.55 17.49
CA SER A 204 4.78 -12.65 18.51
C SER A 204 3.88 -11.42 18.71
N SER A 205 3.50 -11.15 19.97
CA SER A 205 2.67 -9.98 20.34
C SER A 205 3.32 -8.64 19.95
N ASP A 206 4.63 -8.49 20.17
CA ASP A 206 5.35 -7.27 19.79
C ASP A 206 5.39 -7.07 18.28
N ARG A 207 5.57 -8.16 17.52
CA ARG A 207 5.54 -8.09 16.05
C ARG A 207 4.14 -7.80 15.51
N ARG A 208 3.08 -8.33 16.14
CA ARG A 208 1.69 -7.92 15.84
C ARG A 208 1.49 -6.42 16.06
N ARG A 209 1.99 -5.87 17.18
CA ARG A 209 1.88 -4.44 17.47
C ARG A 209 2.54 -3.59 16.37
N ILE A 210 3.74 -3.96 15.94
CA ILE A 210 4.45 -3.23 14.87
C ILE A 210 3.72 -3.35 13.54
N ALA A 211 3.21 -4.55 13.19
CA ALA A 211 2.42 -4.74 11.97
C ALA A 211 1.14 -3.87 11.98
N LEU A 212 0.46 -3.75 13.13
CA LEU A 212 -0.66 -2.81 13.30
C LEU A 212 -0.23 -1.37 13.07
N CYS A 213 0.92 -0.94 13.58
CA CYS A 213 1.45 0.40 13.33
C CYS A 213 1.67 0.66 11.83
N HIS A 214 2.17 -0.33 11.07
CA HIS A 214 2.31 -0.21 9.62
C HIS A 214 0.96 -0.08 8.90
N ILE A 215 -0.06 -0.84 9.33
CA ILE A 215 -1.43 -0.68 8.80
C ILE A 215 -1.93 0.74 9.05
N LEU A 216 -1.82 1.24 10.27
CA LEU A 216 -2.28 2.59 10.62
C LEU A 216 -1.50 3.69 9.87
N ALA A 217 -0.18 3.53 9.72
CA ALA A 217 0.65 4.44 8.95
C ALA A 217 0.23 4.48 7.47
N LEU A 218 -0.08 3.31 6.88
CA LEU A 218 -0.61 3.21 5.52
C LEU A 218 -1.94 3.95 5.39
N LEU A 219 -2.87 3.82 6.35
CA LEU A 219 -4.15 4.53 6.30
C LEU A 219 -3.96 6.05 6.39
N ARG A 220 -3.13 6.50 7.33
CA ARG A 220 -2.80 7.93 7.49
C ARG A 220 -2.17 8.53 6.24
N TRP A 221 -1.35 7.75 5.53
CA TRP A 221 -0.75 8.16 4.26
C TRP A 221 -1.83 8.43 3.20
N HIS A 222 -2.86 7.58 3.10
CA HIS A 222 -3.97 7.80 2.17
C HIS A 222 -4.84 9.00 2.57
N ASP A 223 -5.16 9.14 3.86
CA ASP A 223 -5.99 10.26 4.35
C ASP A 223 -5.32 11.62 4.13
N THR A 224 -4.00 11.71 4.32
CA THR A 224 -3.25 12.96 4.08
C THR A 224 -3.31 13.36 2.62
N ARG A 225 -3.23 12.39 1.70
CA ARG A 225 -3.30 12.67 0.25
C ARG A 225 -4.69 13.04 -0.21
N ASP A 226 -5.72 12.42 0.33
CA ASP A 226 -7.09 12.80 0.03
C ASP A 226 -7.42 14.21 0.54
N SER A 227 -6.89 14.57 1.72
CA SER A 227 -7.04 15.92 2.28
C SER A 227 -6.40 16.98 1.39
N LEU A 228 -5.16 16.73 0.90
CA LEU A 228 -4.48 17.65 -0.02
C LEU A 228 -5.21 17.80 -1.36
N ARG A 229 -5.89 16.74 -1.84
CA ARG A 229 -6.70 16.80 -3.06
C ARG A 229 -7.94 17.66 -2.89
N ASN A 230 -8.70 17.44 -1.83
CA ASN A 230 -9.91 18.21 -1.56
C ASN A 230 -9.61 19.71 -1.41
N GLN A 231 -8.43 20.08 -0.88
CA GLN A 231 -7.99 21.48 -0.84
C GLN A 231 -7.60 22.03 -2.22
N ALA A 232 -6.92 21.26 -3.07
CA ALA A 232 -6.52 21.71 -4.40
C ALA A 232 -7.72 21.94 -5.34
N ASP A 233 -8.78 21.15 -5.20
CA ASP A 233 -10.00 21.29 -6.00
C ASP A 233 -10.83 22.52 -5.56
N ASP A 234 -10.83 22.88 -4.27
CA ASP A 234 -11.60 24.01 -3.71
C ASP A 234 -11.04 25.39 -4.14
N TYR A 235 -9.72 25.49 -4.34
CA TYR A 235 -9.07 26.71 -4.85
C TYR A 235 -9.20 26.92 -6.37
N SER A 236 -9.90 26.03 -7.09
CA SER A 236 -10.08 26.15 -8.55
C SER A 236 -11.42 26.77 -8.99
N THR A 237 -12.22 27.28 -8.05
CA THR A 237 -13.55 27.84 -8.31
C THR A 237 -13.75 29.26 -7.78
N GLU A 238 -12.82 30.18 -8.02
CA GLU A 238 -13.12 31.62 -7.95
C GLU A 238 -12.39 32.38 -9.06
N ASP A 239 -13.05 32.53 -10.21
CA ASP A 239 -12.91 33.76 -11.00
C ASP A 239 -14.23 34.05 -11.74
N ASP A 240 -14.53 35.34 -11.86
CA ASP A 240 -15.71 35.99 -12.45
C ASP A 240 -17.00 36.08 -11.61
N SER A 241 -17.02 37.04 -10.67
CA SER A 241 -18.01 38.14 -10.73
C SER A 241 -17.65 39.35 -9.85
N ASP A 242 -17.25 40.42 -10.54
CA ASP A 242 -17.40 41.87 -10.31
C ASP A 242 -17.80 42.47 -8.94
N HIS A 243 -16.93 43.38 -8.49
CA HIS A 243 -17.18 44.70 -7.88
C HIS A 243 -18.42 44.93 -7.00
N ASN A 244 -18.21 45.22 -5.70
CA ASN A 244 -18.41 46.58 -5.16
C ASN A 244 -17.81 46.79 -3.76
N CYS A 245 -17.55 48.05 -3.44
CA CYS A 245 -16.70 48.60 -2.38
C CYS A 245 -17.35 48.84 -1.00
N ASP A 246 -16.44 49.07 -0.04
CA ASP A 246 -16.52 49.84 1.22
C ASP A 246 -17.33 49.30 2.43
N HIS A 247 -16.61 48.89 3.48
CA HIS A 247 -16.47 49.68 4.72
C HIS A 247 -15.47 49.02 5.71
N ALA A 248 -14.58 49.84 6.28
CA ALA A 248 -13.72 49.52 7.40
C ALA A 248 -14.50 49.45 8.73
N VAL A 249 -14.02 48.66 9.69
CA VAL A 249 -13.75 49.01 11.11
C VAL A 249 -13.04 47.83 11.82
N GLU A 250 -12.06 48.22 12.64
CA GLU A 250 -11.18 47.54 13.63
C GLU A 250 -11.92 46.55 14.57
N SER A 251 -11.35 45.59 15.32
CA SER A 251 -10.02 45.34 15.91
C SER A 251 -10.00 43.95 16.60
N GLU A 252 -8.80 43.37 16.80
CA GLU A 252 -8.30 42.58 17.97
C GLU A 252 -9.04 41.26 18.37
N GLU A 253 -8.46 40.10 18.71
CA GLU A 253 -7.19 39.58 19.29
C GLU A 253 -7.13 38.08 18.87
N GLY A 254 -6.00 37.46 18.52
CA GLY A 254 -5.09 36.82 19.47
C GLY A 254 -5.32 35.30 19.57
N ASP A 255 -4.50 34.50 18.87
CA ASP A 255 -3.64 33.47 19.51
C ASP A 255 -2.92 32.62 18.44
N ASP A 256 -1.60 32.83 18.38
CA ASP A 256 -0.62 31.99 17.71
C ASP A 256 -0.55 30.62 18.38
N GLN A 257 -1.09 29.58 17.74
CA GLN A 257 -0.68 28.20 17.99
C GLN A 257 0.04 27.65 16.76
N ARG A 258 1.33 27.97 16.71
CA ARG A 258 2.34 27.14 16.03
C ARG A 258 2.33 25.77 16.71
N CYS A 259 1.63 24.82 16.11
CA CYS A 259 1.90 23.42 16.33
C CYS A 259 3.05 23.03 15.41
N ASP A 260 4.25 22.97 15.99
CA ASP A 260 5.45 22.38 15.40
C ASP A 260 5.10 20.97 14.88
N ASN A 261 4.96 20.84 13.56
CA ASN A 261 4.71 19.58 12.87
C ASN A 261 6.02 18.81 12.60
N ASP A 262 6.91 18.74 13.59
CA ASP A 262 8.18 17.99 13.55
C ASP A 262 7.99 16.47 13.72
N PHE A 263 6.85 15.93 13.30
CA PHE A 263 6.56 14.49 13.32
C PHE A 263 6.66 13.82 11.93
N MET A 264 7.04 14.59 10.89
CA MET A 264 7.19 14.12 9.51
C MET A 264 8.59 13.53 9.22
N ASP A 265 9.07 12.64 10.09
CA ASP A 265 10.36 11.96 9.85
C ASP A 265 10.37 10.51 10.33
N THR A 266 9.22 9.83 10.26
CA THR A 266 9.22 8.37 10.34
C THR A 266 9.58 7.80 8.97
N LYS A 267 10.88 7.81 8.66
CA LYS A 267 11.46 6.94 7.63
C LYS A 267 10.88 5.54 7.82
N ILE A 268 10.14 5.05 6.83
CA ILE A 268 9.88 3.62 6.69
C ILE A 268 11.27 2.99 6.57
N LEU A 269 11.75 2.40 7.66
CA LEU A 269 13.04 1.72 7.73
C LEU A 269 12.96 0.48 6.82
N GLY A 270 13.25 0.69 5.55
CA GLY A 270 13.37 -0.32 4.51
C GLY A 270 14.59 -0.05 3.65
N ASP A 271 15.20 -1.12 3.15
CA ASP A 271 16.19 -1.01 2.08
C ASP A 271 15.49 -0.51 0.81
N GLU A 272 16.02 0.54 0.20
CA GLU A 272 15.59 1.02 -1.12
C GLU A 272 16.28 0.18 -2.19
N THR A 273 15.50 -0.34 -3.13
CA THR A 273 16.02 -1.03 -4.32
C THR A 273 15.34 -0.47 -5.56
N GLN A 274 16.15 -0.17 -6.59
CA GLN A 274 15.68 0.24 -7.91
C GLN A 274 15.61 -0.99 -8.82
N VAL A 275 14.52 -1.12 -9.58
CA VAL A 275 14.33 -2.23 -10.53
C VAL A 275 13.88 -1.65 -11.87
N HIS A 276 14.45 -2.19 -12.95
CA HIS A 276 14.06 -1.91 -14.33
C HIS A 276 12.85 -2.76 -14.72
#